data_AF-A0A3G8YN13-F1
#
_entry.id   AF-A0A3G8YN13-F1
#
_cell.length_a   1.000
_cell.length_b   1.000
_cell.length_c   1.000
_cell.angle_alpha   90.00
_cell.angle_beta   90.00
_cell.angle_gamma   90.00
#
_symmetry.space_group_name_H-M   'P 1'
#
loop_
_entity.id
_entity.type
_entity.pdbx_description
1 polymer ?
#
loop_
_entity_poly.entity_id
_entity_poly.type
_entity_poly.pdbx_seq_one_letter_code
_entity_poly.pdbx_strand_id
1 'polypeptide(L)'
;MNDTLKTALATAVTAATEALEAAQQDRFTEARELLSIVAEQLALGEGGNAAAAARRKKILRLQAETQALIDAAPVETELVEAAPVEPEPTEEAQVEAPVNLPLLTPLPPVADAAAELADKAPRKAAAPIYLTPEAWGRVALALRAQGIDAGEQDAVADEHDAAAEYASIERNTYAAKVAQRVALLDRVQAAALRGEVDVANTAWDRLFDVVTALRISELNARRKGADEVEQAEKLANYTAAREDSLRIRQWARSVQAA
;
A
#
# COMPACT_ATOMS: atom_id res chain seq x y z
N MET A 1 -12.21 19.10 10.08
CA MET A 1 -12.23 17.64 10.31
C MET A 1 -13.00 17.44 11.60
N ASN A 2 -14.05 16.62 11.63
CA ASN A 2 -14.86 16.43 12.84
C ASN A 2 -13.98 15.79 13.93
N ASP A 3 -14.03 16.30 15.16
CA ASP A 3 -13.13 15.87 16.24
C ASP A 3 -13.32 14.39 16.59
N THR A 4 -14.55 13.88 16.51
CA THR A 4 -14.87 12.45 16.67
C THR A 4 -14.12 11.58 15.66
N LEU A 5 -14.06 12.02 14.41
CA LEU A 5 -13.37 11.33 13.30
C LEU A 5 -11.85 11.33 13.51
N LYS A 6 -11.31 12.42 14.06
CA LYS A 6 -9.88 12.54 14.35
C LYS A 6 -9.48 11.64 15.51
N THR A 7 -10.30 11.59 16.56
CA THR A 7 -10.09 10.73 17.73
C THR A 7 -10.20 9.25 17.35
N ALA A 8 -11.26 8.86 16.64
CA ALA A 8 -11.43 7.46 16.20
C ALA A 8 -10.25 6.96 15.37
N LEU A 9 -9.78 7.76 14.39
CA LEU A 9 -8.63 7.39 13.57
C LEU A 9 -7.30 7.40 14.34
N ALA A 10 -7.17 8.23 15.39
CA ALA A 10 -5.98 8.21 16.23
C ALA A 10 -5.95 6.91 17.07
N THR A 11 -7.07 6.58 17.72
CA THR A 11 -7.23 5.33 18.48
C THR A 11 -6.99 4.10 17.60
N ALA A 12 -7.53 4.08 16.39
CA ALA A 12 -7.32 2.99 15.43
C ALA A 12 -5.84 2.82 15.02
N VAL A 13 -5.10 3.92 14.86
CA VAL A 13 -3.66 3.84 14.54
C VAL A 13 -2.86 3.28 15.71
N THR A 14 -3.16 3.72 16.93
CA THR A 14 -2.50 3.21 18.15
C THR A 14 -2.77 1.72 18.30
N ALA A 15 -4.04 1.30 18.28
CA ALA A 15 -4.43 -0.10 18.41
C ALA A 15 -3.82 -0.98 17.30
N ALA A 16 -3.75 -0.51 16.04
CA ALA A 16 -3.13 -1.26 14.96
C ALA A 16 -1.61 -1.39 15.10
N THR A 17 -0.95 -0.40 15.73
CA THR A 17 0.49 -0.46 16.00
C THR A 17 0.78 -1.44 17.14
N GLU A 18 0.00 -1.38 18.21
CA GLU A 18 0.08 -2.30 19.35
C GLU A 18 -0.25 -3.75 18.92
N ALA A 19 -1.22 -3.93 18.01
CA ALA A 19 -1.57 -5.25 17.48
C ALA A 19 -0.40 -5.88 16.70
N LEU A 20 0.31 -5.07 15.90
CA LEU A 20 1.50 -5.53 15.18
C LEU A 20 2.64 -5.89 16.15
N GLU A 21 2.87 -5.07 17.17
CA GLU A 21 3.88 -5.35 18.20
C GLU A 21 3.54 -6.63 18.99
N ALA A 22 2.28 -6.81 19.39
CA ALA A 22 1.82 -8.03 20.05
C ALA A 22 2.02 -9.26 19.15
N ALA A 23 1.69 -9.19 17.87
CA ALA A 23 1.90 -10.30 16.93
C ALA A 23 3.39 -10.60 16.68
N GLN A 24 4.27 -9.60 16.67
CA GLN A 24 5.72 -9.78 16.57
C GLN A 24 6.34 -10.43 17.81
N GLN A 25 5.64 -10.38 18.95
CA GLN A 25 6.03 -10.98 20.22
C GLN A 25 5.28 -12.29 20.50
N ASP A 26 4.67 -12.89 19.47
CA ASP A 26 3.86 -14.12 19.56
C ASP A 26 2.64 -14.03 20.51
N ARG A 27 2.22 -12.81 20.88
CA ARG A 27 1.02 -12.54 21.69
C ARG A 27 -0.24 -12.48 20.82
N PHE A 28 -0.57 -13.58 20.14
CA PHE A 28 -1.62 -13.60 19.11
C PHE A 28 -3.05 -13.34 19.63
N THR A 29 -3.36 -13.70 20.87
CA THR A 29 -4.69 -13.40 21.47
C THR A 29 -4.88 -11.91 21.63
N GLU A 30 -3.89 -11.22 22.21
CA GLU A 30 -3.89 -9.77 22.38
C GLU A 30 -3.91 -9.03 21.03
N ALA A 31 -3.15 -9.54 20.04
CA ALA A 31 -3.20 -9.00 18.69
C ALA A 31 -4.60 -9.09 18.07
N ARG A 32 -5.34 -10.19 18.27
CA ARG A 32 -6.72 -10.34 17.77
C ARG A 32 -7.70 -9.39 18.46
N GLU A 33 -7.59 -9.21 19.77
CA GLU A 33 -8.41 -8.26 20.53
C GLU A 33 -8.19 -6.82 20.03
N LEU A 34 -6.92 -6.43 19.84
CA LEU A 34 -6.56 -5.12 19.32
C LEU A 34 -7.08 -4.92 17.88
N LEU A 35 -7.06 -5.96 17.02
CA LEU A 35 -7.64 -5.88 15.69
C LEU A 35 -9.17 -5.67 15.71
N SER A 36 -9.88 -6.21 16.71
CA SER A 36 -11.32 -5.93 16.92
C SER A 36 -11.55 -4.45 17.20
N ILE A 37 -10.74 -3.84 18.08
CA ILE A 37 -10.80 -2.41 18.39
C ILE A 37 -10.53 -1.57 17.13
N VAL A 38 -9.57 -1.98 16.29
CA VAL A 38 -9.29 -1.30 15.02
C VAL A 38 -10.50 -1.31 14.08
N ALA A 39 -11.20 -2.46 13.96
CA ALA A 39 -12.37 -2.59 13.11
C ALA A 39 -13.53 -1.67 13.54
N GLU A 40 -13.80 -1.59 14.85
CA GLU A 40 -14.81 -0.70 15.41
C GLU A 40 -14.49 0.78 15.15
N GLN A 41 -13.24 1.18 15.36
CA GLN A 41 -12.81 2.57 15.18
C GLN A 41 -12.73 2.99 13.70
N LEU A 42 -12.47 2.03 12.79
CA LEU A 42 -12.53 2.29 11.34
C LEU A 42 -13.97 2.53 10.87
N ALA A 43 -14.95 1.79 11.40
CA ALA A 43 -16.36 2.00 11.09
C ALA A 43 -16.84 3.39 11.56
N LEU A 44 -16.39 3.83 12.74
CA LEU A 44 -16.64 5.20 13.24
C LEU A 44 -15.87 6.28 12.45
N GLY A 45 -14.82 5.89 11.73
CA GLY A 45 -13.90 6.74 10.99
C GLY A 45 -14.24 6.93 9.51
N GLU A 46 -15.42 6.54 9.04
CA GLU A 46 -15.82 6.71 7.65
C GLU A 46 -16.13 8.17 7.29
N GLY A 47 -15.30 8.80 6.45
CA GLY A 47 -15.59 10.14 5.90
C GLY A 47 -14.71 10.56 4.72
N GLY A 48 -15.19 11.46 3.85
CA GLY A 48 -14.54 11.82 2.58
C GLY A 48 -13.29 12.71 2.62
N ASN A 49 -12.54 12.77 3.73
CA ASN A 49 -11.36 13.63 3.86
C ASN A 49 -10.06 12.90 3.44
N ALA A 50 -9.24 13.54 2.60
CA ALA A 50 -7.93 13.03 2.16
C ALA A 50 -6.96 12.68 3.32
N ALA A 51 -6.95 13.47 4.41
CA ALA A 51 -6.12 13.18 5.58
C ALA A 51 -6.62 11.92 6.34
N ALA A 52 -7.94 11.71 6.37
CA ALA A 52 -8.54 10.50 6.91
C ALA A 52 -8.26 9.28 6.00
N ALA A 53 -8.17 9.48 4.69
CA ALA A 53 -7.83 8.41 3.74
C ALA A 53 -6.38 7.93 3.92
N ALA A 54 -5.42 8.84 4.12
CA ALA A 54 -4.02 8.46 4.36
C ALA A 54 -3.86 7.66 5.68
N ARG A 55 -4.52 8.10 6.76
CA ARG A 55 -4.51 7.36 8.05
C ARG A 55 -5.16 5.99 7.93
N ARG A 56 -6.29 5.88 7.22
CA ARG A 56 -6.94 4.59 6.94
C ARG A 56 -6.07 3.66 6.12
N LYS A 57 -5.36 4.16 5.09
CA LYS A 57 -4.39 3.35 4.34
C LYS A 57 -3.31 2.78 5.27
N LYS A 58 -2.80 3.58 6.21
CA LYS A 58 -1.83 3.10 7.21
C LYS A 58 -2.43 2.02 8.13
N ILE A 59 -3.63 2.25 8.66
CA ILE A 59 -4.32 1.28 9.53
C ILE A 59 -4.52 -0.05 8.79
N LEU A 60 -5.05 -0.02 7.57
CA LEU A 60 -5.29 -1.23 6.76
C LEU A 60 -3.99 -1.98 6.45
N ARG A 61 -2.88 -1.26 6.22
CA ARG A 61 -1.56 -1.89 6.01
C ARG A 61 -1.09 -2.62 7.27
N LEU A 62 -1.18 -1.97 8.43
CA LEU A 62 -0.82 -2.58 9.71
C LEU A 62 -1.70 -3.80 10.02
N GLN A 63 -3.01 -3.73 9.78
CA GLN A 63 -3.91 -4.88 9.93
C GLN A 63 -3.49 -6.06 9.04
N ALA A 64 -3.12 -5.81 7.78
CA ALA A 64 -2.67 -6.86 6.88
C ALA A 64 -1.34 -7.49 7.34
N GLU A 65 -0.40 -6.67 7.82
CA GLU A 65 0.88 -7.15 8.39
C GLU A 65 0.63 -8.00 9.65
N THR A 66 -0.20 -7.53 10.59
CA THR A 66 -0.57 -8.27 11.80
C THR A 66 -1.30 -9.58 11.48
N GLN A 67 -2.25 -9.56 10.54
CA GLN A 67 -2.99 -10.76 10.15
C GLN A 67 -2.08 -11.81 9.51
N ALA A 68 -1.11 -11.40 8.69
CA ALA A 68 -0.14 -12.32 8.11
C ALA A 68 0.72 -13.02 9.18
N LEU A 69 1.07 -12.33 10.27
CA LEU A 69 1.78 -12.92 11.41
C LEU A 69 0.89 -13.89 12.19
N ILE A 70 -0.38 -13.54 12.41
CA ILE A 70 -1.36 -14.43 13.07
C ILE A 70 -1.60 -15.70 12.24
N ASP A 71 -1.69 -15.58 10.92
CA ASP A 71 -1.94 -16.72 10.02
C ASP A 71 -0.69 -17.59 9.83
N ALA A 72 0.50 -17.02 9.96
CA ALA A 72 1.77 -17.73 9.94
C ALA A 72 2.11 -18.43 11.28
N ALA A 73 1.36 -18.13 12.35
CA ALA A 73 1.56 -18.75 13.65
C ALA A 73 1.32 -20.27 13.54
N PRO A 74 2.21 -21.11 14.10
CA PRO A 74 1.99 -22.54 14.14
C PRO A 74 0.71 -22.81 14.94
N VAL A 75 -0.29 -23.38 14.28
CA VAL A 75 -1.47 -23.89 14.97
C VAL A 75 -0.97 -25.00 15.89
N GLU A 76 -0.94 -24.75 17.20
CA GLU A 76 -0.93 -25.83 18.18
C GLU A 76 -2.20 -26.63 17.94
N THR A 77 -2.07 -27.71 17.17
CA THR A 77 -3.09 -28.73 17.05
C THR A 77 -3.25 -29.38 18.41
N GLU A 78 -4.19 -28.90 19.22
CA GLU A 78 -4.81 -29.70 20.27
C GLU A 78 -5.53 -30.87 19.57
N LEU A 79 -4.80 -31.99 19.47
CA LEU A 79 -5.38 -33.32 19.33
C LEU A 79 -6.13 -33.64 20.63
N VAL A 80 -7.45 -33.52 20.62
CA VAL A 80 -8.31 -34.32 21.50
C VAL A 80 -9.42 -34.96 20.66
N GLU A 81 -9.10 -36.17 20.22
CA GLU A 81 -9.86 -37.42 20.34
C GLU A 81 -11.40 -37.42 20.15
N ALA A 82 -11.82 -38.29 19.23
CA ALA A 82 -13.19 -38.57 18.83
C ALA A 82 -14.02 -39.31 19.88
N ALA A 83 -15.35 -39.10 19.87
CA ALA A 83 -16.36 -40.18 19.87
C ALA A 83 -17.81 -39.65 19.64
N PRO A 84 -18.73 -40.48 19.11
CA PRO A 84 -19.93 -40.07 18.35
C PRO A 84 -21.24 -40.23 19.15
N VAL A 85 -22.37 -39.70 18.66
CA VAL A 85 -23.75 -40.29 18.71
C VAL A 85 -24.71 -39.45 17.82
N GLU A 86 -25.24 -40.08 16.77
CA GLU A 86 -26.53 -39.80 16.06
C GLU A 86 -27.71 -40.44 16.84
N PRO A 87 -29.04 -40.25 16.54
CA PRO A 87 -29.69 -39.62 15.38
C PRO A 87 -30.97 -38.76 15.65
N GLU A 88 -31.44 -38.07 14.60
CA GLU A 88 -32.81 -37.70 14.07
C GLU A 88 -34.13 -37.92 14.89
N PRO A 89 -35.36 -37.41 14.52
CA PRO A 89 -35.87 -37.08 13.16
C PRO A 89 -36.95 -35.96 12.96
N THR A 90 -37.34 -35.77 11.67
CA THR A 90 -38.68 -35.38 11.10
C THR A 90 -39.20 -33.92 11.25
N GLU A 91 -39.92 -33.27 10.32
CA GLU A 91 -40.76 -33.70 9.19
C GLU A 91 -41.07 -32.49 8.25
N GLU A 92 -41.17 -32.76 6.94
CA GLU A 92 -42.12 -32.28 5.88
C GLU A 92 -42.77 -30.87 5.97
N ALA A 93 -42.94 -30.08 4.88
CA ALA A 93 -43.79 -30.42 3.73
C ALA A 93 -43.65 -29.42 2.54
N GLN A 94 -43.83 -29.97 1.33
CA GLN A 94 -44.04 -29.31 0.03
C GLN A 94 -45.50 -28.82 -0.12
N VAL A 95 -45.78 -27.78 -0.93
CA VAL A 95 -46.93 -27.75 -1.88
C VAL A 95 -46.64 -26.78 -3.07
N GLU A 96 -47.06 -27.22 -4.25
CA GLU A 96 -46.94 -26.70 -5.62
C GLU A 96 -47.80 -25.45 -5.99
N ALA A 97 -47.55 -24.95 -7.22
CA ALA A 97 -48.08 -23.84 -8.02
C ALA A 97 -49.62 -23.88 -8.35
N PRO A 98 -50.21 -23.27 -9.42
CA PRO A 98 -49.85 -22.17 -10.37
C PRO A 98 -51.04 -21.16 -10.65
N VAL A 99 -50.88 -20.25 -11.65
CA VAL A 99 -51.85 -19.90 -12.74
C VAL A 99 -52.17 -18.39 -13.02
N ASN A 100 -51.86 -18.02 -14.27
CA ASN A 100 -52.45 -17.08 -15.27
C ASN A 100 -52.35 -15.54 -15.26
N LEU A 101 -51.93 -15.09 -16.45
CA LEU A 101 -52.02 -13.77 -17.10
C LEU A 101 -53.44 -13.44 -17.59
N PRO A 102 -53.68 -12.17 -18.02
CA PRO A 102 -53.83 -11.95 -19.46
C PRO A 102 -53.14 -10.68 -20.01
N LEU A 103 -52.91 -10.71 -21.33
CA LEU A 103 -52.27 -9.73 -22.21
C LEU A 103 -53.00 -8.37 -22.30
N LEU A 104 -52.22 -7.31 -22.55
CA LEU A 104 -52.50 -6.24 -23.55
C LEU A 104 -51.16 -5.55 -23.96
N THR A 105 -50.87 -5.54 -25.25
CA THR A 105 -49.75 -4.84 -25.95
C THR A 105 -50.20 -3.43 -26.43
N PRO A 106 -49.36 -2.59 -27.08
CA PRO A 106 -47.96 -2.18 -26.82
C PRO A 106 -47.78 -0.63 -26.83
N LEU A 107 -46.66 -0.10 -26.28
CA LEU A 107 -46.18 1.26 -26.59
C LEU A 107 -44.64 1.25 -26.81
N PRO A 108 -44.11 1.94 -27.84
CA PRO A 108 -42.69 1.92 -28.22
C PRO A 108 -41.81 2.85 -27.34
N PRO A 109 -40.47 2.79 -27.47
CA PRO A 109 -39.53 2.79 -26.35
C PRO A 109 -39.14 4.20 -25.89
N VAL A 110 -39.00 4.36 -24.58
CA VAL A 110 -38.12 5.39 -24.02
C VAL A 110 -36.96 4.64 -23.39
N ALA A 111 -35.80 4.74 -24.04
CA ALA A 111 -34.55 4.22 -23.54
C ALA A 111 -34.21 4.97 -22.25
N ASP A 112 -34.55 4.39 -21.11
CA ASP A 112 -34.03 4.84 -19.83
C ASP A 112 -32.80 4.01 -19.50
N ALA A 113 -31.69 4.72 -19.37
CA ALA A 113 -30.35 4.20 -19.22
C ALA A 113 -30.14 3.66 -17.80
N ALA A 114 -30.75 2.51 -17.49
CA ALA A 114 -30.34 1.67 -16.38
C ALA A 114 -29.30 0.67 -16.87
N ALA A 115 -28.13 1.18 -17.27
CA ALA A 115 -26.95 0.34 -17.43
C ALA A 115 -26.55 -0.16 -16.04
N GLU A 116 -26.85 -1.42 -15.78
CA GLU A 116 -26.12 -2.34 -14.90
C GLU A 116 -24.83 -1.75 -14.35
N LEU A 117 -24.84 -1.50 -13.03
CA LEU A 117 -23.65 -1.46 -12.21
C LEU A 117 -22.99 -2.83 -12.30
N ALA A 118 -22.22 -3.05 -13.36
CA ALA A 118 -21.31 -4.17 -13.46
C ALA A 118 -20.33 -4.06 -12.28
N ASP A 119 -20.42 -5.04 -11.37
CA ASP A 119 -19.45 -5.28 -10.32
C ASP A 119 -18.05 -5.26 -10.92
N LYS A 120 -17.32 -4.17 -10.66
CA LYS A 120 -15.89 -4.12 -10.97
C LYS A 120 -15.23 -5.09 -10.01
N ALA A 121 -14.92 -6.28 -10.52
CA ALA A 121 -14.10 -7.27 -9.84
C ALA A 121 -12.92 -6.59 -9.10
N PRO A 122 -12.57 -7.04 -7.88
CA PRO A 122 -11.48 -6.46 -7.14
C PRO A 122 -10.24 -6.47 -8.02
N ARG A 123 -9.69 -5.27 -8.27
CA ARG A 123 -8.42 -5.14 -8.99
C ARG A 123 -7.41 -5.95 -8.18
N LYS A 124 -6.97 -7.09 -8.73
CA LYS A 124 -5.85 -7.86 -8.18
C LYS A 124 -4.78 -6.86 -7.77
N ALA A 125 -4.49 -6.78 -6.47
CA ALA A 125 -3.38 -5.99 -5.98
C ALA A 125 -2.15 -6.45 -6.77
N ALA A 126 -1.50 -5.52 -7.48
CA ALA A 126 -0.26 -5.85 -8.16
C ALA A 126 0.69 -6.40 -7.10
N ALA A 127 1.25 -7.59 -7.34
CA ALA A 127 2.22 -8.18 -6.43
C ALA A 127 3.30 -7.12 -6.14
N PRO A 128 3.70 -6.93 -4.88
CA PRO A 128 4.76 -6.01 -4.56
C PRO A 128 5.99 -6.40 -5.38
N ILE A 129 6.56 -5.42 -6.09
CA ILE A 129 7.69 -5.64 -7.00
C ILE A 129 8.95 -5.71 -6.12
N TYR A 130 9.04 -6.77 -5.32
CA TYR A 130 10.25 -7.12 -4.61
C TYR A 130 11.24 -7.69 -5.61
N LEU A 131 12.46 -7.14 -5.62
CA LEU A 131 13.55 -7.69 -6.41
C LEU A 131 14.21 -8.83 -5.61
N THR A 132 14.55 -9.90 -6.31
CA THR A 132 15.25 -11.05 -5.73
C THR A 132 16.69 -10.67 -5.34
N PRO A 133 17.34 -11.43 -4.45
CA PRO A 133 18.76 -11.23 -4.16
C PRO A 133 19.64 -11.18 -5.41
N GLU A 134 19.38 -12.05 -6.40
CA GLU A 134 20.09 -12.07 -7.68
C GLU A 134 19.88 -10.80 -8.51
N ALA A 135 18.67 -10.23 -8.48
CA ALA A 135 18.38 -8.97 -9.15
C ALA A 135 19.13 -7.81 -8.48
N TRP A 136 19.17 -7.76 -7.14
CA TRP A 136 19.98 -6.78 -6.42
C TRP A 136 21.48 -6.96 -6.62
N GLY A 137 21.96 -8.20 -6.75
CA GLY A 137 23.35 -8.48 -7.14
C GLY A 137 23.71 -7.88 -8.49
N ARG A 138 22.80 -7.93 -9.48
CA ARG A 138 22.98 -7.26 -10.78
C ARG A 138 22.98 -5.75 -10.67
N VAL A 139 22.10 -5.19 -9.83
CA VAL A 139 22.11 -3.75 -9.51
C VAL A 139 23.46 -3.34 -8.92
N ALA A 140 23.95 -4.08 -7.93
CA ALA A 140 25.24 -3.83 -7.29
C ALA A 140 26.40 -3.88 -8.29
N LEU A 141 26.42 -4.87 -9.20
CA LEU A 141 27.43 -4.96 -10.26
C LEU A 141 27.40 -3.75 -11.19
N ALA A 142 26.21 -3.30 -11.60
CA ALA A 142 26.06 -2.13 -12.45
C ALA A 142 26.53 -0.84 -11.73
N LEU A 143 26.22 -0.68 -10.45
CA LEU A 143 26.67 0.46 -9.64
C LEU A 143 28.19 0.47 -9.46
N ARG A 144 28.81 -0.68 -9.18
CA ARG A 144 30.28 -0.80 -9.09
C ARG A 144 30.95 -0.51 -10.43
N ALA A 145 30.36 -0.92 -11.55
CA ALA A 145 30.86 -0.60 -12.88
C ALA A 145 30.81 0.91 -13.19
N GLN A 146 29.96 1.66 -12.49
CA GLN A 146 29.90 3.12 -12.56
C GLN A 146 30.84 3.81 -11.57
N GLY A 147 31.57 3.05 -10.75
CA GLY A 147 32.48 3.58 -9.73
C GLY A 147 31.76 4.18 -8.51
N ILE A 148 30.49 3.80 -8.28
CA ILE A 148 29.71 4.29 -7.14
C ILE A 148 30.13 3.58 -5.86
N ASP A 149 30.44 4.35 -4.81
CA ASP A 149 30.78 3.85 -3.48
C ASP A 149 29.58 3.88 -2.52
N ALA A 150 29.44 2.85 -1.69
CA ALA A 150 28.30 2.73 -0.78
C ALA A 150 28.34 3.73 0.39
N GLY A 151 29.55 4.10 0.86
CA GLY A 151 29.73 5.06 1.94
C GLY A 151 29.46 6.48 1.49
N GLU A 152 29.90 6.84 0.28
CA GLU A 152 29.55 8.13 -0.34
C GLU A 152 28.03 8.27 -0.52
N GLN A 153 27.36 7.21 -0.98
CA GLN A 153 25.90 7.23 -1.16
C GLN A 153 25.14 7.37 0.16
N ASP A 154 25.59 6.74 1.25
CA ASP A 154 24.97 6.94 2.57
C ASP A 154 25.11 8.39 3.04
N ALA A 155 26.30 8.99 2.87
CA ALA A 155 26.53 10.38 3.28
C ALA A 155 25.61 11.35 2.51
N VAL A 156 25.50 11.16 1.18
CA VAL A 156 24.58 11.95 0.33
C VAL A 156 23.12 11.72 0.72
N ALA A 157 22.76 10.47 1.06
CA ALA A 157 21.41 10.17 1.54
C ALA A 157 21.06 10.90 2.84
N ASP A 158 22.01 10.97 3.79
CA ASP A 158 21.82 11.65 5.07
C ASP A 158 21.70 13.18 4.89
N GLU A 159 22.49 13.76 3.99
CA GLU A 159 22.35 15.18 3.60
C GLU A 159 20.95 15.48 3.04
N HIS A 160 20.44 14.61 2.17
CA HIS A 160 19.11 14.78 1.59
C HIS A 160 17.97 14.49 2.58
N ASP A 161 18.17 13.60 3.55
CA ASP A 161 17.22 13.41 4.65
C ASP A 161 17.13 14.67 5.53
N ALA A 162 18.27 15.29 5.83
CA ALA A 162 18.29 16.57 6.54
C ALA A 162 17.59 17.69 5.74
N ALA A 163 17.81 17.74 4.42
CA ALA A 163 17.11 18.68 3.55
C ALA A 163 15.60 18.42 3.51
N ALA A 164 15.17 17.15 3.52
CA ALA A 164 13.77 16.78 3.58
C ALA A 164 13.12 17.17 4.91
N GLU A 165 13.83 16.97 6.03
CA GLU A 165 13.39 17.40 7.35
C GLU A 165 13.23 18.92 7.41
N TYR A 166 14.23 19.67 6.95
CA TYR A 166 14.18 21.13 6.89
C TYR A 166 12.97 21.62 6.06
N ALA A 167 12.78 21.09 4.85
CA ALA A 167 11.64 21.42 4.02
C ALA A 167 10.28 21.06 4.69
N SER A 168 10.25 19.99 5.47
CA SER A 168 9.07 19.61 6.24
C SER A 168 8.79 20.60 7.39
N ILE A 169 9.82 21.09 8.08
CA ILE A 169 9.70 22.13 9.11
C ILE A 169 9.14 23.42 8.50
N GLU A 170 9.62 23.80 7.31
CA GLU A 170 9.09 24.93 6.54
C GLU A 170 7.70 24.68 5.94
N ARG A 171 7.13 23.48 6.13
CA ARG A 171 5.86 23.04 5.55
C ARG A 171 5.85 23.02 4.02
N ASN A 172 7.03 23.02 3.39
CA ASN A 172 7.18 22.82 1.97
C ASN A 172 7.13 21.31 1.64
N THR A 173 5.91 20.78 1.64
CA THR A 173 5.66 19.35 1.40
C THR A 173 6.20 18.85 0.06
N TYR A 174 6.25 19.71 -0.96
CA TYR A 174 6.77 19.35 -2.28
C TYR A 174 8.29 19.23 -2.26
N ALA A 175 9.01 20.24 -1.75
CA ALA A 175 10.46 20.17 -1.62
C ALA A 175 10.91 19.01 -0.72
N ALA A 176 10.18 18.74 0.36
CA ALA A 176 10.44 17.58 1.21
C ALA A 176 10.35 16.25 0.44
N LYS A 177 9.41 16.13 -0.51
CA LYS A 177 9.27 14.93 -1.36
C LYS A 177 10.38 14.82 -2.40
N VAL A 178 10.81 15.94 -2.97
CA VAL A 178 11.95 15.96 -3.90
C VAL A 178 13.22 15.51 -3.18
N ALA A 179 13.50 16.04 -1.99
CA ALA A 179 14.66 15.63 -1.18
C ALA A 179 14.57 14.14 -0.76
N GLN A 180 13.40 13.68 -0.28
CA GLN A 180 13.17 12.27 0.06
C GLN A 180 13.42 11.32 -1.11
N ARG A 181 13.07 11.72 -2.34
CA ARG A 181 13.33 10.90 -3.53
C ARG A 181 14.83 10.66 -3.68
N VAL A 182 15.66 11.70 -3.57
CA VAL A 182 17.10 11.58 -3.73
C VAL A 182 17.69 10.72 -2.61
N ALA A 183 17.36 11.02 -1.35
CA ALA A 183 17.81 10.22 -0.21
C ALA A 183 17.46 8.72 -0.33
N LEU A 184 16.24 8.41 -0.77
CA LEU A 184 15.81 7.02 -0.95
C LEU A 184 16.52 6.34 -2.12
N LEU A 185 16.80 7.06 -3.20
CA LEU A 185 17.56 6.53 -4.32
C LEU A 185 18.97 6.13 -3.86
N ASP A 186 19.65 7.01 -3.15
CA ASP A 186 21.02 6.78 -2.69
C ASP A 186 21.07 5.63 -1.67
N ARG A 187 20.08 5.53 -0.77
CA ARG A 187 19.91 4.36 0.12
C ARG A 187 19.69 3.05 -0.62
N VAL A 188 18.85 3.05 -1.66
CA VAL A 188 18.65 1.85 -2.49
C VAL A 188 19.99 1.42 -3.09
N GLN A 189 20.77 2.37 -3.59
CA GLN A 189 22.07 2.08 -4.20
C GLN A 189 23.09 1.56 -3.17
N ALA A 190 23.20 2.23 -2.02
CA ALA A 190 24.10 1.83 -0.95
C ALA A 190 23.75 0.44 -0.39
N ALA A 191 22.46 0.17 -0.13
CA ALA A 191 22.00 -1.14 0.33
C ALA A 191 22.25 -2.23 -0.71
N ALA A 192 22.01 -1.95 -2.00
CA ALA A 192 22.34 -2.89 -3.08
C ALA A 192 23.85 -3.20 -3.12
N LEU A 193 24.70 -2.18 -2.99
CA LEU A 193 26.17 -2.35 -2.99
C LEU A 193 26.68 -3.20 -1.81
N ARG A 194 26.03 -3.12 -0.64
CA ARG A 194 26.32 -3.95 0.53
C ARG A 194 25.71 -5.36 0.48
N GLY A 195 24.75 -5.59 -0.42
CA GLY A 195 24.00 -6.84 -0.50
C GLY A 195 22.86 -6.93 0.52
N GLU A 196 22.40 -5.81 1.07
CA GLU A 196 21.30 -5.73 2.03
C GLU A 196 19.95 -5.73 1.31
N VAL A 197 19.50 -6.93 0.91
CA VAL A 197 18.31 -7.12 0.07
C VAL A 197 17.03 -6.51 0.66
N ASP A 198 16.77 -6.72 1.95
CA ASP A 198 15.55 -6.25 2.60
C ASP A 198 15.54 -4.73 2.76
N VAL A 199 16.70 -4.14 3.04
CA VAL A 199 16.89 -2.69 3.12
C VAL A 199 16.69 -2.06 1.75
N ALA A 200 17.31 -2.62 0.71
CA ALA A 200 17.16 -2.15 -0.67
C ALA A 200 15.71 -2.23 -1.13
N ASN A 201 15.02 -3.35 -0.87
CA ASN A 201 13.60 -3.51 -1.19
C ASN A 201 12.70 -2.53 -0.43
N THR A 202 12.97 -2.30 0.86
CA THR A 202 12.20 -1.35 1.68
C THR A 202 12.38 0.09 1.20
N ALA A 203 13.63 0.50 0.92
CA ALA A 203 13.92 1.82 0.38
C ALA A 203 13.32 2.00 -1.02
N TRP A 204 13.33 0.94 -1.84
CA TRP A 204 12.77 0.92 -3.18
C TRP A 204 11.24 1.07 -3.19
N ASP A 205 10.53 0.38 -2.30
CA ASP A 205 9.08 0.53 -2.14
C ASP A 205 8.71 1.96 -1.74
N ARG A 206 9.45 2.53 -0.77
CA ARG A 206 9.26 3.93 -0.37
C ARG A 206 9.56 4.91 -1.50
N LEU A 207 10.59 4.65 -2.31
CA LEU A 207 10.90 5.48 -3.48
C LEU A 207 9.74 5.47 -4.47
N PHE A 208 9.12 4.31 -4.71
CA PHE A 208 7.95 4.18 -5.59
C PHE A 208 6.75 5.02 -5.09
N ASP A 209 6.50 5.02 -3.78
CA ASP A 209 5.48 5.87 -3.16
C ASP A 209 5.77 7.37 -3.37
N VAL A 210 7.03 7.79 -3.22
CA VAL A 210 7.44 9.20 -3.43
C VAL A 210 7.31 9.59 -4.91
N VAL A 211 7.75 8.75 -5.85
CA VAL A 211 7.58 8.96 -7.29
C VAL A 211 6.10 9.15 -7.63
N THR A 212 5.23 8.33 -7.04
CA THR A 212 3.78 8.43 -7.22
C THR A 212 3.22 9.75 -6.67
N ALA A 213 3.69 10.19 -5.50
CA ALA A 213 3.31 11.47 -4.94
C ALA A 213 3.75 12.67 -5.80
N LEU A 214 4.96 12.62 -6.37
CA LEU A 214 5.45 13.65 -7.29
C LEU A 214 4.61 13.71 -8.57
N ARG A 215 4.23 12.54 -9.14
CA ARG A 215 3.31 12.46 -10.27
C ARG A 215 1.96 13.12 -9.97
N ILE A 216 1.38 12.82 -8.80
CA ILE A 216 0.10 13.42 -8.39
C ILE A 216 0.23 14.94 -8.24
N SER A 217 1.36 15.42 -7.72
CA SER A 217 1.64 16.85 -7.53
C SER A 217 1.75 17.59 -8.86
N GLU A 218 2.41 16.99 -9.84
CA GLU A 218 2.51 17.46 -11.22
C GLU A 218 1.13 17.54 -11.90
N LEU A 219 0.34 16.46 -11.83
CA LEU A 219 -1.02 16.46 -12.41
C LEU A 219 -1.93 17.50 -11.76
N ASN A 220 -1.79 17.72 -10.45
CA ASN A 220 -2.55 18.72 -9.73
C ASN A 220 -2.15 20.15 -10.13
N ALA A 221 -0.86 20.41 -10.37
CA ALA A 221 -0.38 21.70 -10.85
C ALA A 221 -0.97 22.02 -12.24
N ARG A 222 -0.95 21.05 -13.16
CA ARG A 222 -1.58 21.17 -14.48
C ARG A 222 -3.09 21.45 -14.39
N ARG A 223 -3.81 20.70 -13.54
CA ARG A 223 -5.26 20.86 -13.38
C ARG A 223 -5.66 22.20 -12.77
N LYS A 224 -4.84 22.75 -11.89
CA LYS A 224 -5.10 24.03 -11.23
C LYS A 224 -4.67 25.24 -12.05
N GLY A 225 -4.05 25.03 -13.21
CA GLY A 225 -3.50 26.11 -14.01
C GLY A 225 -2.38 26.84 -13.29
N ALA A 226 -1.48 26.10 -12.61
CA ALA A 226 -0.24 26.65 -12.08
C ALA A 226 0.54 27.38 -13.17
N ASP A 227 1.43 28.30 -12.81
CA ASP A 227 2.22 28.99 -13.82
C ASP A 227 3.16 28.01 -14.58
N GLU A 228 3.66 28.46 -15.73
CA GLU A 228 4.50 27.63 -16.61
C GLU A 228 5.78 27.15 -15.90
N VAL A 229 6.32 27.97 -15.00
CA VAL A 229 7.55 27.68 -14.26
C VAL A 229 7.32 26.56 -13.26
N GLU A 230 6.27 26.67 -12.44
CA GLU A 230 5.88 25.66 -11.45
C GLU A 230 5.52 24.34 -12.13
N GLN A 231 4.82 24.39 -13.27
CA GLN A 231 4.50 23.20 -14.05
C GLN A 231 5.75 22.53 -14.61
N ALA A 232 6.68 23.30 -15.18
CA ALA A 232 7.93 22.78 -15.73
C ALA A 232 8.80 22.15 -14.63
N GLU A 233 8.91 22.79 -13.46
CA GLU A 233 9.66 22.28 -12.32
C GLU A 233 9.09 20.94 -11.84
N LYS A 234 7.76 20.85 -11.68
CA LYS A 234 7.10 19.62 -11.24
C LYS A 234 7.21 18.48 -12.24
N LEU A 235 7.12 18.81 -13.54
CA LEU A 235 7.34 17.85 -14.60
C LEU A 235 8.78 17.32 -14.62
N ALA A 236 9.78 18.20 -14.46
CA ALA A 236 11.18 17.82 -14.44
C ALA A 236 11.47 16.86 -13.28
N ASN A 237 11.00 17.20 -12.07
CA ASN A 237 11.18 16.36 -10.89
C ASN A 237 10.47 15.00 -11.00
N TYR A 238 9.24 14.97 -11.52
CA TYR A 238 8.54 13.70 -11.79
C TYR A 238 9.29 12.86 -12.82
N THR A 239 9.78 13.47 -13.90
CA THR A 239 10.51 12.78 -14.97
C THR A 239 11.79 12.16 -14.42
N ALA A 240 12.57 12.92 -13.66
CA ALA A 240 13.79 12.44 -13.02
C ALA A 240 13.50 11.26 -12.06
N ALA A 241 12.45 11.38 -11.23
CA ALA A 241 12.05 10.30 -10.32
C ALA A 241 11.62 9.01 -11.06
N ARG A 242 10.94 9.16 -12.20
CA ARG A 242 10.58 8.04 -13.07
C ARG A 242 11.82 7.39 -13.69
N GLU A 243 12.79 8.19 -14.14
CA GLU A 243 14.03 7.69 -14.74
C GLU A 243 14.86 6.89 -13.75
N ASP A 244 14.99 7.33 -12.51
CA ASP A 244 15.66 6.56 -11.46
C ASP A 244 15.02 5.19 -11.29
N SER A 245 13.68 5.16 -11.26
CA SER A 245 12.94 3.91 -11.11
C SER A 245 13.14 2.98 -12.31
N LEU A 246 13.17 3.53 -13.52
CA LEU A 246 13.45 2.74 -14.72
C LEU A 246 14.88 2.20 -14.73
N ARG A 247 15.84 2.98 -14.25
CA ARG A 247 17.27 2.62 -14.19
C ARG A 247 17.49 1.42 -13.27
N ILE A 248 16.94 1.43 -12.06
CA ILE A 248 17.03 0.30 -11.12
C ILE A 248 16.43 -0.97 -11.75
N ARG A 249 15.26 -0.86 -12.41
CA ARG A 249 14.65 -2.01 -13.12
C ARG A 249 15.47 -2.47 -14.32
N GLN A 250 16.21 -1.58 -14.96
CA GLN A 250 17.09 -1.94 -16.07
C GLN A 250 18.29 -2.74 -15.56
N TRP A 251 18.97 -2.25 -14.53
CA TRP A 251 20.08 -2.98 -13.89
C TRP A 251 19.64 -4.32 -13.31
N ALA A 252 18.47 -4.37 -12.67
CA ALA A 252 17.89 -5.61 -12.14
C ALA A 252 17.55 -6.64 -13.23
N ARG A 253 17.42 -6.24 -14.50
CA ARG A 253 17.12 -7.14 -15.62
C ARG A 253 18.33 -7.48 -16.47
N SER A 254 19.34 -6.61 -16.54
CA SER A 254 20.51 -6.84 -17.39
C SER A 254 21.23 -8.12 -16.97
N VAL A 255 21.09 -9.15 -17.80
CA VAL A 255 21.99 -10.30 -17.82
C VAL A 255 23.32 -9.76 -18.35
N GLN A 256 24.40 -9.87 -17.59
CA GLN A 256 25.72 -9.53 -18.11
C GLN A 256 25.98 -10.42 -19.32
N ALA A 257 26.04 -9.82 -20.51
CA ALA A 257 26.89 -10.33 -21.57
C ALA A 257 28.32 -10.16 -21.04
N ALA A 258 28.88 -11.26 -20.55
CA ALA A 258 30.31 -11.39 -20.27
C ALA A 258 31.09 -11.40 -21.59
#